data_AF-A0A1F8Q7C3-F1
#
_entry.id   AF-A0A1F8Q7C3-F1
#
_cell.length_a   1.000
_cell.length_b   1.000
_cell.length_c   1.000
_cell.angle_alpha   90.00
_cell.angle_beta   90.00
_cell.angle_gamma   90.00
#
_symmetry.space_group_name_H-M   'P 1'
#
loop_
_entity.id
_entity.type
_entity.pdbx_description
1 polymer ?
#
loop_
_entity_poly.entity_id
_entity_poly.type
_entity_poly.pdbx_seq_one_letter_code
_entity_poly.pdbx_strand_id
1 'polypeptide(L)'
;MFKVRGKLIGFMNDVEKFPCHFDYKIGEEFTYDGERIEGRICPGVLLTMVPVFWHTFFAAGHPYERILFKYAGLDAKDPSMKKYDGIGFRPLKEVPAGSGNKSSVVVKVRRPSGLVPGSGFGCADCRTSAYFSVEAVDIASGGYTLPFYKREMSILEKVEKNPGMTVDEILEKFTDFERDEIHPPLYDVIAQLMLEELAEVGYIELRDGKAYPKKASQNKPARRKSRRH
;
A
#
# COMPACT_ATOMS: atom_id res chain seq x y z
N MET A 1 -2.66 9.33 6.02
CA MET A 1 -1.52 9.01 5.13
C MET A 1 -0.81 7.79 5.71
N PHE A 2 -0.11 7.00 4.90
CA PHE A 2 0.32 5.66 5.30
C PHE A 2 1.82 5.55 5.56
N LYS A 3 2.18 4.81 6.62
CA LYS A 3 3.50 4.19 6.73
C LYS A 3 3.58 3.09 5.69
N VAL A 4 4.60 3.16 4.84
CA VAL A 4 4.77 2.25 3.70
C VAL A 4 5.88 1.25 3.99
N ARG A 5 5.67 -0.02 3.62
CA ARG A 5 6.67 -1.08 3.67
C ARG A 5 7.01 -1.56 2.26
N GLY A 6 8.30 -1.64 1.96
CA GLY A 6 8.84 -2.37 0.81
C GLY A 6 9.44 -3.69 1.28
N LYS A 7 9.08 -4.81 0.65
CA LYS A 7 9.60 -6.15 0.95
C LYS A 7 10.16 -6.82 -0.29
N LEU A 8 11.39 -7.30 -0.25
CA LEU A 8 11.94 -8.10 -1.36
C LEU A 8 11.23 -9.45 -1.42
N ILE A 9 10.48 -9.69 -2.49
CA ILE A 9 9.74 -10.95 -2.68
C ILE A 9 10.38 -11.90 -3.68
N GLY A 10 11.38 -11.43 -4.44
CA GLY A 10 12.11 -12.27 -5.37
C GLY A 10 13.03 -11.48 -6.29
N PHE A 11 13.71 -12.21 -7.15
CA PHE A 11 14.51 -11.67 -8.23
C PHE A 11 13.90 -12.08 -9.56
N MET A 12 13.78 -11.15 -10.49
CA MET A 12 13.16 -11.42 -11.80
C MET A 12 14.15 -12.07 -12.77
N ASN A 13 15.44 -12.13 -12.48
CA ASN A 13 16.44 -12.71 -13.36
C ASN A 13 17.45 -13.63 -12.63
N ASP A 14 18.49 -14.04 -13.34
CA ASP A 14 19.42 -15.10 -12.92
C ASP A 14 20.45 -14.55 -11.92
N VAL A 15 20.17 -14.76 -10.63
CA VAL A 15 21.01 -14.27 -9.53
C VAL A 15 22.29 -15.09 -9.38
N GLU A 16 22.29 -16.37 -9.76
CA GLU A 16 23.49 -17.21 -9.69
C GLU A 16 24.54 -16.75 -10.70
N LYS A 17 24.09 -16.39 -11.91
CA LYS A 17 24.96 -15.86 -12.96
C LYS A 17 25.28 -14.38 -12.77
N PHE A 18 24.34 -13.60 -12.26
CA PHE A 18 24.46 -12.15 -12.05
C PHE A 18 24.02 -11.79 -10.63
N PRO A 19 24.91 -11.87 -9.64
CA PRO A 19 24.55 -11.65 -8.24
C PRO A 19 24.16 -10.20 -7.97
N CYS A 20 23.31 -9.99 -6.96
CA CYS A 20 22.97 -8.66 -6.48
C CYS A 20 24.19 -8.00 -5.82
N HIS A 21 24.70 -6.91 -6.39
CA HIS A 21 25.85 -6.18 -5.82
C HIS A 21 25.58 -5.57 -4.44
N PHE A 22 24.31 -5.28 -4.12
CA PHE A 22 23.91 -4.81 -2.79
C PHE A 22 23.71 -5.95 -1.77
N ASP A 23 23.78 -7.19 -2.25
CA ASP A 23 23.58 -8.42 -1.49
C ASP A 23 22.25 -8.46 -0.73
N TYR A 24 21.15 -8.11 -1.41
CA TYR A 24 19.81 -8.27 -0.86
C TYR A 24 19.46 -9.74 -0.67
N LYS A 25 18.75 -10.05 0.41
CA LYS A 25 18.11 -11.36 0.66
C LYS A 25 16.59 -11.27 0.58
N ILE A 26 15.96 -12.29 -0.01
CA ILE A 26 14.50 -12.38 -0.06
C ILE A 26 13.95 -12.32 1.37
N GLY A 27 12.91 -11.49 1.56
CA GLY A 27 12.34 -11.21 2.87
C GLY A 27 12.93 -10.00 3.59
N GLU A 28 14.01 -9.38 3.08
CA GLU A 28 14.45 -8.07 3.58
C GLU A 28 13.38 -7.00 3.35
N GLU A 29 13.25 -6.12 4.34
CA GLU A 29 12.22 -5.09 4.39
C GLU A 29 12.83 -3.73 4.71
N PHE A 30 12.17 -2.69 4.25
CA PHE A 30 12.39 -1.32 4.70
C PHE A 30 11.07 -0.57 4.76
N THR A 31 11.00 0.47 5.60
CA THR A 31 9.78 1.26 5.79
C THR A 31 10.05 2.75 5.65
N TYR A 32 9.00 3.49 5.29
CA TYR A 32 8.97 4.95 5.30
C TYR A 32 7.76 5.43 6.09
N ASP A 33 7.97 6.29 7.09
CA ASP A 33 6.93 6.74 8.03
C ASP A 33 6.49 8.21 7.83
N GLY A 34 6.90 8.84 6.72
CA GLY A 34 6.69 10.26 6.46
C GLY A 34 7.90 11.15 6.75
N GLU A 35 8.91 10.66 7.47
CA GLU A 35 10.14 11.39 7.78
C GLU A 35 11.40 10.54 7.58
N ARG A 36 11.35 9.29 8.04
CA ARG A 36 12.51 8.41 8.13
C ARG A 36 12.30 7.17 7.29
N ILE A 37 13.39 6.75 6.69
CA ILE A 37 13.51 5.44 6.08
C ILE A 37 14.26 4.55 7.06
N GLU A 38 13.65 3.43 7.44
CA GLU A 38 14.26 2.41 8.28
C GLU A 38 14.48 1.13 7.47
N GLY A 39 15.71 0.63 7.44
CA GLY A 39 16.11 -0.55 6.66
C GLY A 39 17.20 -0.25 5.63
N ARG A 40 17.58 -1.27 4.85
CA ARG A 40 18.66 -1.15 3.86
C ARG A 40 18.10 -0.84 2.48
N ILE A 41 18.50 0.30 1.91
CA ILE A 41 18.13 0.68 0.54
C ILE A 41 19.35 0.79 -0.36
N CYS A 42 19.32 0.04 -1.47
CA CYS A 42 20.26 0.19 -2.56
C CYS A 42 19.94 1.47 -3.34
N PRO A 43 20.93 2.34 -3.61
CA PRO A 43 20.71 3.53 -4.44
C PRO A 43 20.12 3.19 -5.82
N GLY A 44 20.44 2.02 -6.37
CA GLY A 44 19.96 1.56 -7.68
C GLY A 44 18.46 1.25 -7.75
N VAL A 45 17.76 1.13 -6.62
CA VAL A 45 16.29 0.96 -6.62
C VAL A 45 15.54 2.27 -6.46
N LEU A 46 16.20 3.38 -6.09
CA LEU A 46 15.52 4.65 -5.80
C LEU A 46 14.71 5.17 -6.99
N LEU A 47 15.24 5.04 -8.20
CA LEU A 47 14.59 5.48 -9.43
C LEU A 47 13.20 4.87 -9.63
N THR A 48 13.05 3.57 -9.34
CA THR A 48 11.79 2.84 -9.54
C THR A 48 10.94 2.78 -8.27
N MET A 49 11.57 2.89 -7.10
CA MET A 49 10.92 2.89 -5.79
C MET A 49 10.11 4.16 -5.53
N VAL A 50 10.68 5.34 -5.79
CA VAL A 50 10.10 6.62 -5.36
C VAL A 50 8.66 6.83 -5.85
N PRO A 51 8.31 6.60 -7.13
CA PRO A 51 6.93 6.75 -7.59
C PRO A 51 5.97 5.79 -6.88
N VAL A 52 6.37 4.54 -6.69
CA VAL A 52 5.53 3.53 -6.03
C VAL A 52 5.32 3.87 -4.56
N PHE A 53 6.38 4.24 -3.85
CA PHE A 53 6.30 4.67 -2.45
C PHE A 53 5.45 5.91 -2.27
N TRP A 54 5.62 6.92 -3.11
CA TRP A 54 4.83 8.15 -3.07
C TRP A 54 3.34 7.85 -3.24
N HIS A 55 3.00 7.04 -4.23
CA HIS A 55 1.61 6.64 -4.47
C HIS A 55 1.02 5.83 -3.31
N THR A 56 1.74 4.84 -2.78
CA THR A 56 1.26 4.04 -1.64
C THR A 56 1.16 4.86 -0.36
N PHE A 57 2.03 5.85 -0.18
CA PHE A 57 2.00 6.73 0.98
C PHE A 57 0.71 7.58 1.04
N PHE A 58 0.19 8.04 -0.10
CA PHE A 58 -1.03 8.84 -0.16
C PHE A 58 -2.32 8.06 -0.40
N ALA A 59 -2.23 6.87 -1.02
CA ALA A 59 -3.41 6.16 -1.49
C ALA A 59 -3.34 4.63 -1.26
N ALA A 60 -2.44 4.18 -0.39
CA ALA A 60 -2.25 2.76 -0.06
C ALA A 60 -2.17 1.86 -1.31
N GLY A 61 -3.10 0.90 -1.44
CA GLY A 61 -3.16 -0.05 -2.55
C GLY A 61 -3.80 0.48 -3.84
N HIS A 62 -4.49 1.62 -3.79
CA HIS A 62 -5.47 2.04 -4.80
C HIS A 62 -4.98 2.63 -6.14
N PRO A 63 -3.84 3.34 -6.25
CA PRO A 63 -3.53 4.15 -7.43
C PRO A 63 -3.33 3.33 -8.72
N TYR A 64 -3.19 2.02 -8.60
CA TYR A 64 -3.02 1.09 -9.72
C TYR A 64 -4.10 0.03 -9.84
N GLU A 65 -5.20 0.12 -9.09
CA GLU A 65 -6.27 -0.87 -9.11
C GLU A 65 -7.12 -0.83 -10.38
N ARG A 66 -7.09 0.27 -11.14
CA ARG A 66 -7.91 0.44 -12.36
C ARG A 66 -7.17 0.10 -13.66
N ILE A 67 -5.96 -0.43 -13.57
CA ILE A 67 -5.19 -0.85 -14.73
C ILE A 67 -5.71 -2.20 -15.23
N LEU A 68 -6.49 -2.18 -16.32
CA LEU A 68 -7.16 -3.36 -16.86
C LEU A 68 -6.21 -4.52 -17.18
N PHE A 69 -5.00 -4.24 -17.68
CA PHE A 69 -4.06 -5.31 -18.02
C PHE A 69 -3.58 -6.13 -16.81
N LYS A 70 -3.62 -5.58 -15.58
CA LYS A 70 -3.32 -6.33 -14.34
C LYS A 70 -4.29 -7.50 -14.14
N TYR A 71 -5.47 -7.43 -14.75
CA TYR A 71 -6.55 -8.42 -14.60
C TYR A 71 -6.78 -9.27 -15.86
N ALA A 72 -6.27 -8.83 -17.01
CA ALA A 72 -6.45 -9.54 -18.29
C ALA A 72 -5.69 -10.88 -18.34
N GLY A 73 -4.55 -10.97 -17.65
CA GLY A 73 -3.66 -12.13 -17.63
C GLY A 73 -2.63 -12.08 -18.75
N LEU A 74 -2.21 -13.24 -19.25
CA LEU A 74 -1.28 -13.36 -20.37
C LEU A 74 -2.04 -13.59 -21.68
N ASP A 75 -1.55 -13.02 -22.78
CA ASP A 75 -2.11 -13.18 -24.11
C ASP A 75 -1.06 -13.68 -25.11
N ALA A 76 -1.54 -14.33 -26.17
CA ALA A 76 -0.75 -14.70 -27.34
C ALA A 76 -1.38 -14.13 -28.61
N LYS A 77 -0.56 -13.86 -29.62
CA LYS A 77 -1.06 -13.46 -30.94
C LYS A 77 -1.80 -14.62 -31.61
N ASP A 78 -2.98 -14.31 -32.14
CA ASP A 78 -3.81 -15.17 -32.97
C ASP A 78 -4.55 -14.31 -34.00
N PRO A 79 -4.08 -14.26 -35.27
CA PRO A 79 -4.70 -13.44 -36.31
C PRO A 79 -6.20 -13.75 -36.54
N SER A 80 -6.67 -14.96 -36.22
CA SER A 80 -8.07 -15.34 -36.38
C SER A 80 -9.00 -14.62 -35.39
N MET A 81 -8.45 -14.03 -34.33
CA MET A 81 -9.19 -13.27 -33.31
C MET A 81 -9.39 -11.79 -33.68
N LYS A 82 -8.77 -11.30 -34.76
CA LYS A 82 -8.93 -9.90 -35.21
C LYS A 82 -10.39 -9.48 -35.40
N LYS A 83 -11.27 -10.44 -35.72
CA LYS A 83 -12.71 -10.21 -35.85
C LYS A 83 -13.40 -9.81 -34.54
N TYR A 84 -12.78 -10.06 -33.38
CA TYR A 84 -13.33 -9.73 -32.06
C TYR A 84 -12.66 -8.50 -31.42
N ASP A 85 -11.34 -8.38 -31.55
CA ASP A 85 -10.55 -7.35 -30.84
C ASP A 85 -9.84 -6.34 -31.77
N GLY A 86 -9.94 -6.52 -33.09
CA GLY A 86 -9.29 -5.69 -34.11
C GLY A 86 -7.78 -5.93 -34.30
N ILE A 87 -7.10 -6.65 -33.39
CA ILE A 87 -5.64 -6.77 -33.37
C ILE A 87 -5.18 -8.24 -33.54
N GLY A 88 -5.90 -9.19 -32.93
CA GLY A 88 -5.66 -10.62 -33.01
C GLY A 88 -4.92 -11.17 -31.80
N PHE A 89 -5.52 -11.07 -30.61
CA PHE A 89 -5.04 -11.69 -29.38
C PHE A 89 -6.01 -12.76 -28.87
N ARG A 90 -5.45 -13.78 -28.22
CA ARG A 90 -6.21 -14.74 -27.42
C ARG A 90 -5.57 -14.91 -26.05
N PRO A 91 -6.37 -15.14 -24.99
CA PRO A 91 -5.84 -15.37 -23.67
C PRO A 91 -5.10 -16.70 -23.57
N LEU A 92 -4.02 -16.71 -22.81
CA LEU A 92 -3.26 -17.89 -22.43
C LEU A 92 -3.81 -18.49 -21.14
N LYS A 93 -3.89 -19.83 -21.11
CA LYS A 93 -4.30 -20.60 -19.93
C LYS A 93 -3.14 -21.01 -19.05
N GLU A 94 -1.91 -20.92 -19.57
CA GLU A 94 -0.67 -21.36 -18.94
C GLU A 94 0.44 -20.35 -19.26
N VAL A 95 1.48 -20.30 -18.41
CA VAL A 95 2.67 -19.50 -18.70
C VAL A 95 3.38 -20.09 -19.93
N PRO A 96 3.78 -19.28 -20.94
CA PRO A 96 4.56 -19.80 -22.05
C PRO A 96 5.86 -20.47 -21.59
N ALA A 97 6.24 -21.57 -22.24
CA ALA A 97 7.52 -22.22 -21.99
C ALA A 97 8.68 -21.23 -22.16
N GLY A 98 9.68 -21.29 -21.26
CA GLY A 98 10.83 -20.40 -21.31
C GLY A 98 10.62 -18.98 -20.74
N SER A 99 9.39 -18.62 -20.33
CA SER A 99 9.14 -17.34 -19.62
C SER A 99 9.84 -17.28 -18.26
N GLY A 100 10.29 -18.43 -17.75
CA GLY A 100 10.81 -18.61 -16.40
C GLY A 100 9.78 -18.30 -15.32
N ASN A 101 10.13 -18.53 -14.05
CA ASN A 101 9.35 -18.04 -12.91
C ASN A 101 9.39 -16.50 -12.76
N LYS A 102 9.84 -15.80 -13.81
CA LYS A 102 10.31 -14.41 -13.82
C LYS A 102 9.16 -13.43 -14.03
N SER A 103 8.30 -13.72 -15.01
CA SER A 103 7.08 -12.94 -15.30
C SER A 103 5.97 -13.17 -14.28
N SER A 104 5.96 -14.35 -13.63
CA SER A 104 4.95 -14.76 -12.66
C SER A 104 5.00 -14.04 -11.31
N VAL A 105 6.10 -13.33 -11.02
CA VAL A 105 6.21 -12.48 -9.82
C VAL A 105 5.21 -11.32 -9.90
N VAL A 106 4.96 -10.79 -11.11
CA VAL A 106 4.11 -9.60 -11.32
C VAL A 106 2.78 -9.96 -12.01
N VAL A 107 2.81 -10.81 -13.04
CA VAL A 107 1.60 -11.18 -13.80
C VAL A 107 1.28 -12.65 -13.55
N LYS A 108 0.16 -12.89 -12.85
CA LYS A 108 -0.33 -14.24 -12.59
C LYS A 108 -1.15 -14.74 -13.78
N VAL A 109 -0.99 -16.02 -14.13
CA VAL A 109 -1.84 -16.70 -15.12
C VAL A 109 -3.28 -16.77 -14.64
N ARG A 110 -3.46 -17.11 -13.36
CA ARG A 110 -4.77 -17.11 -12.73
C ARG A 110 -5.20 -15.67 -12.52
N ARG A 111 -6.25 -15.28 -13.24
CA ARG A 111 -6.87 -13.96 -13.10
C ARG A 111 -7.38 -13.77 -11.67
N PRO A 112 -7.17 -12.59 -11.08
CA PRO A 112 -7.83 -12.24 -9.83
C PRO A 112 -9.35 -12.29 -9.97
N SER A 113 -10.05 -12.68 -8.91
CA SER A 113 -11.52 -12.64 -8.84
C SER A 113 -12.07 -11.28 -8.38
N GLY A 114 -11.18 -10.33 -8.11
CA GLY A 114 -11.50 -8.98 -7.64
C GLY A 114 -10.32 -8.04 -7.81
N LEU A 115 -10.50 -6.78 -7.39
CA LEU A 115 -9.42 -5.79 -7.39
C LEU A 115 -8.27 -6.28 -6.51
N VAL A 116 -7.04 -6.10 -6.99
CA VAL A 116 -5.83 -6.50 -6.27
C VAL A 116 -5.13 -5.23 -5.79
N PRO A 117 -5.19 -4.94 -4.48
CA PRO A 117 -4.48 -3.81 -3.91
C PRO A 117 -2.97 -4.08 -3.93
N GLY A 118 -2.21 -2.99 -3.90
CA GLY A 118 -0.77 -3.05 -3.78
C GLY A 118 -0.04 -2.95 -5.12
N SER A 119 1.23 -2.61 -4.99
CA SER A 119 2.12 -2.35 -6.11
C SER A 119 3.50 -2.92 -5.81
N GLY A 120 4.42 -2.75 -6.75
CA GLY A 120 5.79 -3.16 -6.58
C GLY A 120 6.70 -2.45 -7.56
N PHE A 121 8.00 -2.52 -7.29
CA PHE A 121 9.01 -1.97 -8.17
C PHE A 121 10.17 -2.96 -8.31
N GLY A 122 10.78 -2.95 -9.48
CA GLY A 122 11.97 -3.75 -9.79
C GLY A 122 13.23 -2.88 -9.78
N CYS A 123 14.35 -3.45 -9.39
CA CYS A 123 15.66 -2.87 -9.61
C CYS A 123 15.93 -2.72 -11.11
N ALA A 124 16.52 -1.58 -11.49
CA ALA A 124 16.85 -1.27 -12.88
C ALA A 124 18.00 -2.11 -13.46
N ASP A 125 18.76 -2.83 -12.62
CA ASP A 125 19.72 -3.83 -13.11
C ASP A 125 18.95 -5.01 -13.72
N CYS A 126 18.78 -4.97 -15.04
CA CYS A 126 18.03 -5.97 -15.80
C CYS A 126 18.64 -7.37 -15.75
N ARG A 127 19.87 -7.55 -15.26
CA ARG A 127 20.52 -8.87 -15.16
C ARG A 127 20.07 -9.66 -13.94
N THR A 128 19.76 -8.98 -12.84
CA THR A 128 19.33 -9.58 -11.56
C THR A 128 17.89 -9.20 -11.21
N SER A 129 17.58 -7.90 -11.30
CA SER A 129 16.29 -7.25 -11.07
C SER A 129 15.55 -7.74 -9.80
N ALA A 130 16.04 -7.28 -8.64
CA ALA A 130 15.36 -7.46 -7.35
C ALA A 130 13.97 -6.80 -7.38
N TYR A 131 12.92 -7.53 -6.99
CA TYR A 131 11.54 -7.05 -7.06
C TYR A 131 10.90 -6.96 -5.68
N PHE A 132 10.40 -5.78 -5.35
CA PHE A 132 9.82 -5.46 -4.06
C PHE A 132 8.31 -5.32 -4.18
N SER A 133 7.57 -5.96 -3.27
CA SER A 133 6.17 -5.61 -3.03
C SER A 133 6.09 -4.39 -2.12
N VAL A 134 5.10 -3.54 -2.32
CA VAL A 134 4.87 -2.32 -1.55
C VAL A 134 3.43 -2.28 -1.04
N GLU A 135 3.27 -1.99 0.24
CA GLU A 135 1.96 -1.93 0.91
C GLU A 135 1.94 -0.87 2.02
N ALA A 136 0.75 -0.37 2.33
CA ALA A 136 0.50 0.40 3.55
C ALA A 136 0.42 -0.56 4.74
N VAL A 137 1.14 -0.26 5.81
CA VAL A 137 1.21 -1.14 7.00
C VAL A 137 0.71 -0.49 8.28
N ASP A 138 0.65 0.85 8.30
CA ASP A 138 0.23 1.65 9.45
C ASP A 138 -0.08 3.08 8.99
N ILE A 139 -0.50 3.95 9.90
CA ILE A 139 -0.59 5.39 9.69
C ILE A 139 0.82 6.01 9.82
N ALA A 140 1.18 6.88 8.87
CA ALA A 140 2.43 7.63 8.93
C ALA A 140 2.44 8.56 10.15
N SER A 141 3.51 8.57 10.93
CA SER A 141 3.61 9.33 12.18
C SER A 141 4.82 10.26 12.26
N GLY A 142 5.64 10.30 11.22
CA GLY A 142 6.85 11.11 11.14
C GLY A 142 6.65 12.46 10.42
N GLY A 143 7.48 13.45 10.78
CA GLY A 143 7.64 14.67 10.00
C GLY A 143 6.34 15.46 9.84
N TYR A 144 6.02 15.83 8.60
CA TYR A 144 4.84 16.65 8.31
C TYR A 144 3.51 15.90 8.48
N THR A 145 3.54 14.56 8.62
CA THR A 145 2.32 13.75 8.83
C THR A 145 1.85 13.75 10.28
N LEU A 146 2.71 14.16 11.22
CA LEU A 146 2.42 14.08 12.65
C LEU A 146 1.09 14.74 13.07
N PRO A 147 0.67 15.91 12.54
CA PRO A 147 -0.64 16.48 12.85
C PRO A 147 -1.79 15.57 12.41
N PHE A 148 -1.74 15.01 11.20
CA PHE A 148 -2.76 14.09 10.67
C PHE A 148 -2.84 12.82 11.52
N TYR A 149 -1.70 12.20 11.82
CA TYR A 149 -1.62 11.05 12.71
C TYR A 149 -2.31 11.30 14.06
N LYS A 150 -2.03 12.45 14.69
CA LYS A 150 -2.65 12.79 15.98
C LYS A 150 -4.17 12.95 15.86
N ARG A 151 -4.67 13.46 14.73
CA ARG A 151 -6.12 13.56 14.47
C ARG A 151 -6.74 12.18 14.27
N GLU A 152 -6.13 11.33 13.45
CA GLU A 152 -6.57 9.95 13.23
C GLU A 152 -6.61 9.16 14.54
N MET A 153 -5.55 9.24 15.36
CA MET A 153 -5.55 8.59 16.67
C MET A 153 -6.60 9.15 17.63
N SER A 154 -6.86 10.46 17.58
CA SER A 154 -7.94 11.08 18.36
C SER A 154 -9.31 10.55 17.92
N ILE A 155 -9.59 10.48 16.61
CA ILE A 155 -10.80 9.87 16.05
C ILE A 155 -10.93 8.41 16.50
N LEU A 156 -9.85 7.64 16.39
CA LEU A 156 -9.81 6.25 16.82
C LEU A 156 -10.19 6.11 18.30
N GLU A 157 -9.68 6.97 19.19
CA GLU A 157 -10.04 6.96 20.62
C GLU A 157 -11.55 7.21 20.84
N LYS A 158 -12.19 8.05 20.01
CA LYS A 158 -13.66 8.28 20.10
C LYS A 158 -14.42 7.03 19.64
N VAL A 159 -14.01 6.42 18.53
CA VAL A 159 -14.59 5.18 17.98
C VAL A 159 -14.41 4.00 18.94
N GLU A 160 -13.25 3.88 19.59
CA GLU A 160 -13.00 2.84 20.60
C GLU A 160 -13.95 2.98 21.81
N LYS A 161 -14.25 4.22 22.22
CA LYS A 161 -15.17 4.50 23.34
C LYS A 161 -16.65 4.35 22.97
N ASN A 162 -17.00 4.68 21.74
CA ASN A 162 -18.37 4.66 21.24
C ASN A 162 -18.42 3.99 19.86
N PRO A 163 -18.36 2.65 19.78
CA PRO A 163 -18.43 1.95 18.51
C PRO A 163 -19.75 2.18 17.75
N GLY A 164 -19.68 2.22 16.42
CA GLY A 164 -20.84 2.31 15.54
C GLY A 164 -21.32 3.73 15.25
N MET A 165 -20.43 4.71 15.34
CA MET A 165 -20.72 6.10 14.98
C MET A 165 -20.49 6.36 13.48
N THR A 166 -21.36 7.19 12.90
CA THR A 166 -21.18 7.86 11.60
C THR A 166 -20.16 9.00 11.70
N VAL A 167 -19.76 9.57 10.55
CA VAL A 167 -18.88 10.75 10.50
C VAL A 167 -19.45 11.91 11.31
N ASP A 168 -20.72 12.23 11.13
CA ASP A 168 -21.38 13.35 11.82
C ASP A 168 -21.39 13.13 13.34
N GLU A 169 -21.76 11.93 13.79
CA GLU A 169 -21.74 11.57 15.21
C GLU A 169 -20.33 11.60 15.82
N ILE A 170 -19.29 11.31 15.03
CA ILE A 170 -17.88 11.46 15.44
C ILE A 170 -17.52 12.94 15.59
N LEU A 171 -17.88 13.77 14.61
CA LEU A 171 -17.60 15.21 14.62
C LEU A 171 -18.29 15.92 15.78
N GLU A 172 -19.46 15.46 16.22
CA GLU A 172 -20.16 15.94 17.41
C GLU A 172 -19.41 15.62 18.73
N LYS A 173 -18.45 14.69 18.73
CA LYS A 173 -17.60 14.41 19.90
C LYS A 173 -16.43 15.38 20.04
N PHE A 174 -16.23 16.27 19.08
CA PHE A 174 -15.22 17.31 19.13
C PHE A 174 -15.87 18.66 19.38
N THR A 175 -15.21 19.47 20.22
CA THR A 175 -15.58 20.88 20.40
C THR A 175 -15.31 21.69 19.14
N ASP A 176 -15.95 22.85 18.98
CA ASP A 176 -15.68 23.77 17.85
C ASP A 176 -14.20 24.14 17.75
N PHE A 177 -13.56 24.43 18.90
CA PHE A 177 -12.11 24.66 18.96
C PHE A 177 -11.31 23.46 18.45
N GLU A 178 -11.65 22.24 18.89
CA GLU A 178 -10.96 21.05 18.39
C GLU A 178 -11.18 20.85 16.90
N ARG A 179 -12.34 21.18 16.33
CA ARG A 179 -12.61 21.00 14.90
C ARG A 179 -11.91 22.05 14.05
N ASP A 180 -12.00 23.33 14.42
CA ASP A 180 -11.70 24.43 13.50
C ASP A 180 -10.32 25.06 13.76
N GLU A 181 -9.83 25.04 15.00
CA GLU A 181 -8.61 25.75 15.40
C GLU A 181 -7.36 24.84 15.48
N ILE A 182 -7.53 23.52 15.37
CA ILE A 182 -6.43 22.53 15.41
C ILE A 182 -6.19 21.97 14.01
N HIS A 183 -4.96 22.13 13.49
CA HIS A 183 -4.58 21.58 12.20
C HIS A 183 -4.39 20.03 12.21
N PRO A 184 -4.83 19.31 11.16
CA PRO A 184 -5.79 19.77 10.14
C PRO A 184 -7.21 19.94 10.71
N PRO A 185 -7.98 20.92 10.19
CA PRO A 185 -9.37 21.10 10.60
C PRO A 185 -10.19 19.83 10.31
N LEU A 186 -11.15 19.53 11.18
CA LEU A 186 -12.02 18.37 11.04
C LEU A 186 -13.40 18.79 10.55
N TYR A 187 -13.62 18.57 9.26
CA TYR A 187 -14.92 18.60 8.61
C TYR A 187 -15.19 17.23 7.97
N ASP A 188 -16.41 17.04 7.47
CA ASP A 188 -16.95 15.79 6.94
C ASP A 188 -15.97 15.01 6.04
N VAL A 189 -15.42 15.66 5.01
CA VAL A 189 -14.52 15.01 4.04
C VAL A 189 -13.20 14.57 4.70
N ILE A 190 -12.59 15.43 5.52
CA ILE A 190 -11.31 15.06 6.18
C ILE A 190 -11.52 13.95 7.19
N ALA A 191 -12.61 14.00 7.97
CA ALA A 191 -12.94 12.94 8.92
C ALA A 191 -13.23 11.62 8.20
N GLN A 192 -13.97 11.65 7.09
CA GLN A 192 -14.23 10.48 6.27
C GLN A 192 -12.93 9.88 5.72
N LEU A 193 -12.03 10.69 5.15
CA LEU A 193 -10.73 10.23 4.66
C LEU A 193 -9.90 9.59 5.77
N MET A 194 -9.82 10.22 6.94
CA MET A 194 -9.10 9.66 8.11
C MET A 194 -9.68 8.33 8.59
N LEU A 195 -11.02 8.16 8.53
CA LEU A 195 -11.65 6.89 8.85
C LEU A 195 -11.34 5.82 7.81
N GLU A 196 -11.35 6.16 6.52
CA GLU A 196 -10.94 5.25 5.45
C GLU A 196 -9.48 4.81 5.61
N GLU A 197 -8.57 5.73 5.94
CA GLU A 197 -7.16 5.42 6.21
C GLU A 197 -7.00 4.49 7.42
N LEU A 198 -7.72 4.75 8.53
CA LEU A 198 -7.76 3.85 9.68
C LEU A 198 -8.33 2.46 9.34
N ALA A 199 -9.31 2.40 8.44
CA ALA A 199 -9.90 1.13 8.00
C ALA A 199 -8.94 0.35 7.10
N GLU A 200 -8.23 1.03 6.20
CA GLU A 200 -7.26 0.46 5.27
C GLU A 200 -6.14 -0.28 6.01
N VAL A 201 -5.61 0.29 7.09
CA VAL A 201 -4.58 -0.36 7.91
C VAL A 201 -5.14 -1.17 9.08
N GLY A 202 -6.47 -1.34 9.14
CA GLY A 202 -7.14 -2.29 10.03
C GLY A 202 -7.26 -1.85 11.49
N TYR A 203 -7.19 -0.55 11.81
CA TYR A 203 -7.56 -0.05 13.14
C TYR A 203 -9.07 -0.12 13.37
N ILE A 204 -9.85 0.13 12.32
CA ILE A 204 -11.32 0.07 12.36
C ILE A 204 -11.89 -0.77 11.23
N GLU A 205 -13.20 -0.96 11.27
CA GLU A 205 -14.04 -1.48 10.20
C GLU A 205 -15.15 -0.47 9.94
N LEU A 206 -15.39 -0.14 8.67
CA LEU A 206 -16.53 0.65 8.25
C LEU A 206 -17.65 -0.29 7.77
N ARG A 207 -18.82 -0.21 8.38
CA ARG A 207 -20.02 -0.98 8.02
C ARG A 207 -21.20 -0.03 7.91
N ASP A 208 -21.83 0.03 6.74
CA ASP A 208 -22.99 0.90 6.48
C ASP A 208 -22.76 2.36 6.92
N GLY A 209 -21.57 2.91 6.62
CA GLY A 209 -21.17 4.26 6.99
C GLY A 209 -20.81 4.46 8.47
N LYS A 210 -20.76 3.39 9.27
CA LYS A 210 -20.45 3.43 10.72
C LYS A 210 -19.10 2.80 11.03
N ALA A 211 -18.35 3.45 11.92
CA ALA A 211 -17.02 3.04 12.33
C ALA A 211 -17.04 2.14 13.57
N TYR A 212 -16.35 1.00 13.50
CA TYR A 212 -16.20 0.05 14.60
C TYR A 212 -14.73 -0.27 14.85
N PRO A 213 -14.24 -0.29 16.10
CA PRO A 213 -12.87 -0.66 16.37
C PRO A 213 -12.66 -2.15 16.07
N LYS A 214 -11.55 -2.50 15.39
CA LYS A 214 -11.11 -3.89 15.32
C LYS A 214 -10.40 -4.24 16.63
N LYS A 215 -10.72 -5.41 17.22
CA LYS A 215 -10.06 -5.86 18.46
C LYS A 215 -8.55 -5.94 18.23
N ALA A 216 -7.81 -5.08 18.93
CA ALA A 216 -6.34 -4.98 19.02
C ALA A 216 -5.61 -5.53 17.79
N SER A 217 -5.44 -4.70 16.75
CA SER A 217 -4.41 -4.97 15.75
C SER A 217 -3.07 -5.10 16.48
N GLN A 218 -2.24 -6.04 16.04
CA GLN A 218 -0.87 -6.22 16.52
C GLN A 218 0.03 -4.99 16.25
N ASN A 219 -0.53 -3.93 15.66
CA ASN A 219 0.16 -2.71 15.25
C ASN A 219 -0.07 -1.53 16.21
N LYS A 220 -0.70 -1.69 17.38
CA LYS A 220 -0.79 -0.57 18.34
C LYS A 220 0.61 -0.02 18.66
N PRO A 221 0.95 1.22 18.30
CA PRO A 221 2.21 1.80 18.73
C PRO A 221 2.22 1.87 20.24
N ALA A 222 3.24 1.28 20.87
CA ALA A 222 3.40 1.32 22.31
C ALA A 222 3.36 2.78 22.78
N ARG A 223 2.45 3.11 23.72
CA ARG A 223 2.44 4.40 24.40
C ARG A 223 3.83 4.65 24.98
N ARG A 224 4.67 5.45 24.30
CA ARG A 224 5.94 5.92 24.85
C ARG A 224 5.60 6.77 26.07
N LYS A 225 5.81 6.20 27.26
CA LYS A 225 5.83 6.97 28.50
C LYS A 225 6.93 8.03 28.33
N SER A 226 6.54 9.30 28.25
CA SER A 226 7.48 10.41 28.21
C SER A 226 8.40 10.32 29.43
N ARG A 227 9.68 9.99 29.22
CA ARG A 227 10.70 10.27 30.23
C ARG A 227 10.85 11.79 30.25
N ARG A 228 10.32 12.42 31.30
CA ARG A 228 10.70 13.78 31.68
C ARG A 228 12.20 13.73 32.01
N HIS A 229 13.00 14.50 31.29
CA HIS A 229 14.30 14.97 31.75
C HIS A 229 14.12 16.39 32.27
#